data_AF-A0A1R3KS24-F1
#
_entry.id   AF-A0A1R3KS24-F1
#
_cell.length_a   1.000
_cell.length_b   1.000
_cell.length_c   1.000
_cell.angle_alpha   90.00
_cell.angle_beta   90.00
_cell.angle_gamma   90.00
#
_symmetry.space_group_name_H-M   'P 1'
#
loop_
_entity.id
_entity.type
_entity.pdbx_description
1 polymer ?
#
loop_
_entity_poly.entity_id
_entity_poly.type
_entity_poly.pdbx_seq_one_letter_code
_entity_poly.pdbx_strand_id
1 'polypeptide(L)'
;MTNANDELPPVMENLPPLTRSIIMNFEDILQLAYPAGSLSTSCQIQQKPNFKSAIKAIIALPNNQIACDEQTISILKHSLQIRESEIPTQEEAEAILQQPEILTQIFSRGLANHLPPSYTLLKPIVKRKFQKLTTNFTSIAVKGERCETTCLTTFPIFRAWITVSSTLDLESTTTQHNIHITLDPIGPTILEQASTSWEAEEHPQQKNTPDRIAILIYNARGVARPSFTRIFTRTIAIYRPQIIIITETRTSMGQQFLESQCGDHSILHTIDPLGYFGGSWIMYNRRQIITRVLNISRRDITFQLLNKEN
;
A
#
# COMPACT_ATOMS: atom_id res chain seq x y z
N MET A 1 28.26 -36.89 -21.60
CA MET A 1 27.15 -36.13 -21.01
C MET A 1 27.51 -35.85 -19.57
N THR A 2 28.26 -34.79 -19.35
CA THR A 2 28.77 -34.35 -18.04
C THR A 2 27.73 -33.47 -17.39
N ASN A 3 27.40 -33.80 -16.13
CA ASN A 3 26.45 -33.09 -15.27
C ASN A 3 26.73 -31.59 -15.31
N ALA A 4 25.76 -30.80 -15.77
CA ALA A 4 25.78 -29.36 -15.62
C ALA A 4 25.62 -29.04 -14.13
N ASN A 5 26.75 -28.82 -13.49
CA ASN A 5 27.00 -28.16 -12.20
C ASN A 5 25.83 -28.09 -11.21
N ASP A 6 25.87 -28.95 -10.19
CA ASP A 6 25.33 -28.69 -8.84
C ASP A 6 26.12 -27.56 -8.13
N GLU A 7 26.53 -26.52 -8.85
CA GLU A 7 27.13 -25.34 -8.23
C GLU A 7 26.02 -24.56 -7.53
N LEU A 8 26.11 -24.53 -6.20
CA LEU A 8 25.24 -23.69 -5.38
C LEU A 8 25.30 -22.25 -5.91
N PRO A 9 24.15 -21.56 -6.03
CA PRO A 9 24.15 -20.22 -6.56
C PRO A 9 24.90 -19.29 -5.57
N PRO A 10 25.50 -18.20 -6.08
CA PRO A 10 26.32 -17.31 -5.27
C PRO A 10 25.57 -16.76 -4.05
N VAL A 11 26.28 -16.58 -2.93
CA VAL A 11 25.71 -15.96 -1.72
C VAL A 11 25.20 -14.54 -2.01
N MET A 12 24.14 -14.13 -1.29
CA MET A 12 23.40 -12.88 -1.54
C MET A 12 24.30 -11.64 -1.57
N GLU A 13 25.31 -11.59 -0.71
CA GLU A 13 26.26 -10.47 -0.56
C GLU A 13 27.15 -10.28 -1.80
N ASN A 14 27.36 -11.33 -2.59
CA ASN A 14 28.18 -11.32 -3.79
C ASN A 14 27.37 -10.99 -5.05
N LEU A 15 26.04 -10.93 -4.95
CA LEU A 15 25.18 -10.60 -6.07
C LEU A 15 25.23 -9.11 -6.42
N PRO A 16 25.12 -8.74 -7.72
CA PRO A 16 24.93 -7.37 -8.13
C PRO A 16 23.73 -6.71 -7.42
N PRO A 17 23.77 -5.40 -7.13
CA PRO A 17 22.71 -4.73 -6.39
C PRO A 17 21.31 -4.89 -7.00
N LEU A 18 21.22 -4.90 -8.34
CA LEU A 18 19.98 -5.10 -9.08
C LEU A 18 19.42 -6.51 -8.84
N THR A 19 20.22 -7.55 -9.08
CA THR A 19 19.91 -8.96 -8.84
C THR A 19 19.46 -9.19 -7.41
N ARG A 20 20.19 -8.64 -6.43
CA ARG A 20 19.85 -8.71 -5.00
C ARG A 20 18.47 -8.11 -4.72
N SER A 21 18.20 -6.91 -5.24
CA SER A 21 16.89 -6.25 -5.08
C SER A 21 15.74 -7.09 -5.64
N ILE A 22 15.95 -7.71 -6.80
CA ILE A 22 14.95 -8.59 -7.43
C ILE A 22 14.71 -9.82 -6.56
N ILE A 23 15.77 -10.53 -6.16
CA ILE A 23 15.64 -11.72 -5.31
C ILE A 23 14.95 -11.37 -3.99
N MET A 24 15.33 -10.28 -3.32
CA MET A 24 14.69 -9.83 -2.09
C MET A 24 13.21 -9.45 -2.26
N ASN A 25 12.78 -9.13 -3.49
CA ASN A 25 11.37 -8.92 -3.81
C ASN A 25 10.64 -10.27 -3.98
N PHE A 26 11.27 -11.24 -4.66
CA PHE A 26 10.75 -12.60 -4.80
C PHE A 26 10.68 -13.34 -3.46
N GLU A 27 11.68 -13.22 -2.58
CA GLU A 27 11.64 -13.79 -1.23
C GLU A 27 10.44 -13.27 -0.44
N ASP A 28 10.15 -11.96 -0.54
CA ASP A 28 8.98 -11.34 0.08
C ASP A 28 7.67 -11.86 -0.53
N ILE A 29 7.57 -11.80 -1.85
CA ILE A 29 6.34 -12.13 -2.60
C ILE A 29 6.00 -13.61 -2.55
N LEU A 30 7.00 -14.49 -2.55
CA LEU A 30 6.85 -15.94 -2.54
C LEU A 30 6.99 -16.52 -1.13
N GLN A 31 7.44 -15.75 -0.14
CA GLN A 31 7.78 -16.25 1.19
C GLN A 31 8.76 -17.44 1.12
N LEU A 32 9.81 -17.26 0.31
CA LEU A 32 10.90 -18.21 0.13
C LEU A 32 12.20 -17.59 0.60
N ALA A 33 13.16 -18.41 1.02
CA ALA A 33 14.51 -17.96 1.33
C ALA A 33 15.44 -18.33 0.17
N TYR A 34 16.22 -17.36 -0.29
CA TYR A 34 17.34 -17.59 -1.18
C TYR A 34 18.53 -18.19 -0.39
N PRO A 35 19.31 -19.12 -0.95
CA PRO A 35 19.21 -19.65 -2.32
C PRO A 35 18.32 -20.89 -2.50
N ALA A 36 17.77 -21.46 -1.44
CA ALA A 36 17.23 -22.82 -1.43
C ALA A 36 15.69 -22.88 -1.41
N GLY A 37 15.02 -22.11 -2.27
CA GLY A 37 13.56 -22.00 -2.29
C GLY A 37 12.94 -22.50 -3.58
N SER A 38 12.43 -23.74 -3.62
CA SER A 38 11.63 -24.20 -4.76
C SER A 38 10.30 -23.45 -4.85
N LEU A 39 9.86 -23.07 -6.06
CA LEU A 39 8.50 -22.51 -6.23
C LEU A 39 7.40 -23.41 -5.65
N SER A 40 7.60 -24.73 -5.69
CA SER A 40 6.59 -25.68 -5.21
C SER A 40 6.48 -25.72 -3.67
N THR A 41 7.49 -25.26 -2.93
CA THR A 41 7.44 -25.17 -1.46
C THR A 41 6.92 -23.84 -0.94
N SER A 42 6.71 -22.85 -1.82
CA SER A 42 6.16 -21.55 -1.44
C SER A 42 4.72 -21.69 -0.92
N CYS A 43 4.46 -21.18 0.29
CA CYS A 43 3.10 -21.14 0.84
C CYS A 43 2.15 -20.28 -0.03
N GLN A 44 2.69 -19.25 -0.69
CA GLN A 44 1.93 -18.39 -1.60
C GLN A 44 1.48 -19.17 -2.85
N ILE A 45 2.35 -20.03 -3.39
CA ILE A 45 2.02 -20.90 -4.51
C ILE A 45 1.04 -22.00 -4.09
N GLN A 46 1.21 -22.59 -2.91
CA GLN A 46 0.28 -23.61 -2.41
C GLN A 46 -1.14 -23.06 -2.24
N GLN A 47 -1.26 -21.82 -1.75
CA GLN A 47 -2.56 -21.15 -1.59
C GLN A 47 -3.14 -20.65 -2.92
N LYS A 48 -2.28 -20.27 -3.88
CA LYS A 48 -2.66 -19.72 -5.19
C LYS A 48 -1.82 -20.34 -6.30
N PRO A 49 -2.14 -21.57 -6.74
CA PRO A 49 -1.32 -22.32 -7.72
C PRO A 49 -1.07 -21.58 -9.03
N ASN A 50 -2.07 -20.81 -9.51
CA ASN A 50 -1.97 -20.03 -10.75
C ASN A 50 -0.84 -18.97 -10.66
N PHE A 51 -0.47 -18.52 -9.46
CA PHE A 51 0.64 -17.59 -9.29
C PHE A 51 1.98 -18.20 -9.73
N LYS A 52 2.12 -19.53 -9.72
CA LYS A 52 3.31 -20.23 -10.23
C LYS A 52 3.48 -19.98 -11.72
N SER A 53 2.39 -20.07 -12.47
CA SER A 53 2.35 -19.78 -13.91
C SER A 53 2.66 -18.31 -14.19
N ALA A 54 2.15 -17.40 -13.35
CA ALA A 54 2.46 -15.97 -13.45
C ALA A 54 3.99 -15.72 -13.33
N ILE A 55 4.65 -16.30 -12.33
CA ILE A 55 6.10 -16.12 -12.15
C ILE A 55 6.88 -16.67 -13.34
N LYS A 56 6.55 -17.88 -13.80
CA LYS A 56 7.21 -18.49 -14.97
C LYS A 56 7.02 -17.64 -16.22
N ALA A 57 5.81 -17.15 -16.45
CA ALA A 57 5.51 -16.31 -17.60
C ALA A 57 6.23 -14.96 -17.54
N ILE A 58 6.31 -14.30 -16.37
CA ILE A 58 7.09 -13.04 -16.21
C ILE A 58 8.58 -13.29 -16.50
N ILE A 59 9.14 -14.41 -16.05
CA ILE A 59 10.55 -14.77 -16.29
C ILE A 59 10.80 -15.11 -17.76
N ALA A 60 9.79 -15.60 -18.49
CA ALA A 60 9.87 -15.90 -19.92
C ALA A 60 9.84 -14.65 -20.82
N LEU A 61 9.45 -13.49 -20.29
CA LEU A 61 9.38 -12.26 -21.08
C LEU A 61 10.77 -11.76 -21.48
N PRO A 62 10.89 -11.11 -22.66
CA PRO A 62 12.14 -10.49 -23.07
C PRO A 62 12.66 -9.45 -22.09
N ASN A 63 13.99 -9.32 -21.99
CA ASN A 63 14.69 -8.45 -21.02
C ASN A 63 14.22 -6.98 -21.04
N ASN A 64 13.80 -6.47 -22.20
CA ASN A 64 13.31 -5.10 -22.36
C ASN A 64 11.94 -4.87 -21.67
N GLN A 65 11.17 -5.92 -21.37
CA GLN A 65 9.85 -5.81 -20.73
C GLN A 65 9.92 -5.88 -19.19
N ILE A 66 10.96 -6.52 -18.64
CA ILE A 66 11.12 -6.76 -17.19
C ILE A 66 12.34 -6.04 -16.58
N ALA A 67 13.12 -5.34 -17.40
CA ALA A 67 14.35 -4.62 -17.00
C ALA A 67 15.34 -5.51 -16.23
N CYS A 68 15.53 -6.74 -16.70
CA CYS A 68 16.36 -7.77 -16.07
C CYS A 68 17.32 -8.34 -17.11
N ASP A 69 18.59 -8.56 -16.74
CA ASP A 69 19.59 -9.18 -17.61
C ASP A 69 19.53 -10.72 -17.57
N GLU A 70 20.10 -11.37 -18.59
CA GLU A 70 20.09 -12.83 -18.71
C GLU A 70 20.77 -13.53 -17.52
N GLN A 71 21.82 -12.93 -16.96
CA GLN A 71 22.52 -13.47 -15.80
C GLN A 71 21.61 -13.52 -14.57
N THR A 72 20.88 -12.43 -14.30
CA THR A 72 19.92 -12.36 -13.20
C THR A 72 18.79 -13.36 -13.40
N ILE A 73 18.28 -13.50 -14.63
CA ILE A 73 17.25 -14.49 -14.96
C ILE A 73 17.76 -15.92 -14.71
N SER A 74 19.00 -16.23 -15.10
CA SER A 74 19.62 -17.53 -14.83
C SER A 74 19.72 -17.83 -13.32
N ILE A 75 20.16 -16.85 -12.52
CA ILE A 75 20.22 -16.97 -11.05
C ILE A 75 18.83 -17.16 -10.45
N LEU A 76 17.82 -16.45 -10.95
CA LEU A 76 16.44 -16.60 -10.51
C LEU A 76 15.88 -17.99 -10.84
N LYS A 77 16.05 -18.48 -12.07
CA LYS A 77 15.63 -19.82 -12.47
C LYS A 77 16.28 -20.88 -11.59
N HIS A 78 17.58 -20.77 -11.33
CA HIS A 78 18.31 -21.71 -10.48
C HIS A 78 17.82 -21.68 -9.03
N SER A 79 17.74 -20.49 -8.41
CA SER A 79 17.30 -20.35 -7.02
C SER A 79 15.86 -20.78 -6.78
N LEU A 80 14.99 -20.58 -7.77
CA LEU A 80 13.58 -20.99 -7.76
C LEU A 80 13.35 -22.44 -8.21
N GLN A 81 14.41 -23.14 -8.62
CA GLN A 81 14.40 -24.50 -9.17
C GLN A 81 13.43 -24.67 -10.35
N ILE A 82 13.42 -23.70 -11.27
CA ILE A 82 12.61 -23.73 -12.48
C ILE A 82 13.43 -24.36 -13.59
N ARG A 83 12.94 -25.46 -14.17
CA ARG A 83 13.60 -26.11 -15.31
C ARG A 83 13.32 -25.33 -16.59
N GLU A 84 14.23 -25.39 -17.56
CA GLU A 84 14.03 -24.70 -18.83
C GLU A 84 12.79 -25.21 -19.59
N SER A 85 12.50 -26.51 -19.47
CA SER A 85 11.29 -27.12 -20.05
C SER A 85 9.98 -26.65 -19.39
N GLU A 86 10.05 -25.97 -18.25
CA GLU A 86 8.89 -25.42 -17.55
C GLU A 86 8.64 -23.95 -17.89
N ILE A 87 9.56 -23.29 -18.61
CA ILE A 87 9.43 -21.92 -19.05
C ILE A 87 8.55 -21.91 -20.31
N PRO A 88 7.41 -21.20 -20.31
CA PRO A 88 6.56 -21.11 -21.49
C PRO A 88 7.27 -20.37 -22.63
N THR A 89 6.82 -20.56 -23.88
CA THR A 89 7.25 -19.70 -24.98
C THR A 89 6.81 -18.26 -24.74
N GLN A 90 7.35 -17.30 -25.51
CA GLN A 90 6.93 -15.91 -25.37
C GLN A 90 5.42 -15.73 -25.62
N GLU A 91 4.88 -16.38 -26.66
CA GLU A 91 3.45 -16.30 -26.99
C GLU A 91 2.58 -16.92 -25.89
N GLU A 92 3.00 -18.06 -25.35
CA GLU A 92 2.33 -18.71 -24.21
C GLU A 92 2.39 -17.83 -22.96
N ALA A 93 3.54 -17.21 -22.68
CA ALA A 93 3.72 -16.31 -21.56
C ALA A 93 2.79 -15.09 -21.66
N GLU A 94 2.73 -14.46 -22.84
CA GLU A 94 1.81 -13.36 -23.11
C GLU A 94 0.36 -13.80 -22.90
N ALA A 95 -0.05 -14.95 -23.41
CA ALA A 95 -1.39 -15.49 -23.22
C ALA A 95 -1.73 -15.76 -21.74
N ILE A 96 -0.80 -16.33 -20.97
CA ILE A 96 -0.95 -16.55 -19.52
C ILE A 96 -1.12 -15.21 -18.80
N LEU A 97 -0.31 -14.21 -19.16
CA LEU A 97 -0.30 -12.91 -18.50
C LEU A 97 -1.53 -12.05 -18.81
N GLN A 98 -2.32 -12.39 -19.81
CA GLN A 98 -3.63 -11.75 -20.08
C GLN A 98 -4.78 -12.37 -19.26
N GLN A 99 -4.57 -13.50 -18.58
CA GLN A 99 -5.63 -14.15 -17.81
C GLN A 99 -6.04 -13.30 -16.60
N PRO A 100 -7.35 -13.04 -16.37
CA PRO A 100 -7.79 -12.15 -15.29
C PRO A 100 -7.31 -12.56 -13.89
N GLU A 101 -7.31 -13.84 -13.58
CA GLU A 101 -6.86 -14.39 -12.31
C GLU A 101 -5.34 -14.20 -12.10
N ILE A 102 -4.56 -14.26 -13.17
CA ILE A 102 -3.11 -14.01 -13.17
C ILE A 102 -2.83 -12.53 -12.94
N LEU A 103 -3.49 -11.66 -13.72
CA LEU A 103 -3.41 -10.21 -13.54
C LEU A 103 -3.80 -9.80 -12.11
N THR A 104 -4.86 -10.39 -11.56
CA THR A 104 -5.26 -10.19 -10.16
C THR A 104 -4.12 -10.51 -9.20
N GLN A 105 -3.40 -11.63 -9.37
CA GLN A 105 -2.28 -11.97 -8.49
C GLN A 105 -1.09 -11.01 -8.65
N ILE A 106 -0.78 -10.59 -9.88
CA ILE A 106 0.34 -9.71 -10.21
C ILE A 106 0.11 -8.31 -9.63
N PHE A 107 -1.02 -7.69 -9.92
CA PHE A 107 -1.30 -6.32 -9.49
C PHE A 107 -1.51 -6.21 -7.98
N SER A 108 -2.25 -7.14 -7.37
CA SER A 108 -2.50 -7.13 -5.92
C SER A 108 -1.24 -7.30 -5.06
N ARG A 109 -0.11 -7.75 -5.65
CA ARG A 109 1.21 -7.87 -5.02
C ARG A 109 2.21 -6.78 -5.44
N GLY A 110 1.79 -5.88 -6.32
CA GLY A 110 2.62 -4.77 -6.80
C GLY A 110 3.65 -5.14 -7.85
N LEU A 111 3.48 -6.26 -8.56
CA LEU A 111 4.41 -6.71 -9.61
C LEU A 111 4.20 -5.98 -10.94
N ALA A 112 3.10 -5.27 -11.13
CA ALA A 112 2.84 -4.41 -12.30
C ALA A 112 2.18 -3.10 -11.88
N ASN A 113 2.35 -2.01 -12.64
CA ASN A 113 1.83 -0.68 -12.25
C ASN A 113 1.06 0.07 -13.34
N HIS A 114 1.06 -0.43 -14.57
CA HIS A 114 0.53 0.28 -15.75
C HIS A 114 -0.44 -0.60 -16.53
N LEU A 115 -1.20 -0.01 -17.46
CA LEU A 115 -1.99 -0.73 -18.46
C LEU A 115 -1.53 -0.30 -19.86
N PRO A 116 -0.99 -1.19 -20.71
CA PRO A 116 -0.70 -2.61 -20.46
C PRO A 116 0.29 -2.83 -19.31
N PRO A 117 0.33 -4.03 -18.70
CA PRO A 117 1.19 -4.32 -17.56
C PRO A 117 2.66 -4.01 -17.85
N SER A 118 3.22 -3.04 -17.12
CA SER A 118 4.67 -2.86 -17.01
C SER A 118 5.14 -3.52 -15.71
N TYR A 119 5.91 -4.59 -15.85
CA TYR A 119 6.36 -5.41 -14.75
C TYR A 119 7.54 -4.78 -14.02
N THR A 120 7.50 -4.77 -12.69
CA THR A 120 8.59 -4.29 -11.85
C THR A 120 8.99 -5.40 -10.89
N LEU A 121 10.13 -6.02 -11.19
CA LEU A 121 10.70 -7.07 -10.34
C LEU A 121 11.48 -6.52 -9.14
N LEU A 122 11.78 -5.22 -9.15
CA LEU A 122 12.53 -4.57 -8.08
C LEU A 122 11.72 -4.49 -6.79
N LYS A 123 12.41 -4.65 -5.66
CA LYS A 123 11.81 -4.41 -4.35
C LYS A 123 11.42 -2.93 -4.23
N PRO A 124 10.17 -2.61 -3.90
CA PRO A 124 9.76 -1.23 -3.72
C PRO A 124 10.57 -0.53 -2.64
N ILE A 125 11.13 0.64 -2.97
CA ILE A 125 11.82 1.49 -2.00
C ILE A 125 10.78 2.38 -1.33
N VAL A 126 10.54 2.16 -0.04
CA VAL A 126 9.56 2.93 0.75
C VAL A 126 10.16 4.29 1.10
N LYS A 127 9.64 5.37 0.49
CA LYS A 127 9.96 6.74 0.88
C LYS A 127 9.07 7.18 2.04
N ARG A 128 9.65 7.81 3.06
CA ARG A 128 8.90 8.35 4.21
C ARG A 128 8.95 9.87 4.22
N LYS A 129 7.80 10.50 4.43
CA LYS A 129 7.64 11.95 4.53
C LYS A 129 6.95 12.29 5.83
N PHE A 130 7.43 13.33 6.51
CA PHE A 130 6.82 13.87 7.72
C PHE A 130 6.47 15.32 7.47
N GLN A 131 5.23 15.70 7.76
CA GLN A 131 4.76 17.06 7.52
C GLN A 131 3.85 17.51 8.66
N LYS A 132 4.15 18.68 9.24
CA LYS A 132 3.22 19.37 10.14
C LYS A 132 2.34 20.27 9.29
N LEU A 133 1.03 20.19 9.47
CA LEU A 133 0.10 21.07 8.76
C LEU A 133 0.09 22.43 9.43
N THR A 134 0.33 23.49 8.64
CA THR A 134 0.39 24.88 9.11
C THR A 134 -0.74 25.74 8.54
N THR A 135 -1.54 25.19 7.64
CA THR A 135 -2.65 25.86 6.96
C THR A 135 -3.95 25.11 7.20
N ASN A 136 -5.08 25.81 7.09
CA ASN A 136 -6.40 25.21 7.26
C ASN A 136 -6.77 24.28 6.10
N PHE A 137 -6.13 24.44 4.94
CA PHE A 137 -6.34 23.57 3.78
C PHE A 137 -5.02 22.95 3.35
N THR A 138 -5.02 21.64 3.12
CA THR A 138 -3.89 20.90 2.58
C THR A 138 -4.40 19.94 1.50
N SER A 139 -3.71 19.91 0.35
CA SER A 139 -3.94 18.94 -0.72
C SER A 139 -2.71 18.06 -0.91
N ILE A 140 -2.92 16.74 -0.96
CA ILE A 140 -1.86 15.75 -1.15
C ILE A 140 -2.26 14.86 -2.30
N ALA A 141 -1.37 14.77 -3.30
CA ALA A 141 -1.51 13.84 -4.42
C ALA A 141 -0.54 12.66 -4.21
N VAL A 142 -1.08 11.45 -4.18
CA VAL A 142 -0.33 10.19 -4.10
C VAL A 142 -0.39 9.50 -5.45
N LYS A 143 0.77 9.30 -6.07
CA LYS A 143 0.90 8.63 -7.37
C LYS A 143 1.00 7.11 -7.17
N GLY A 144 0.25 6.33 -7.96
CA GLY A 144 0.04 4.90 -7.75
C GLY A 144 1.28 4.02 -7.95
N GLU A 145 2.25 4.48 -8.73
CA GLU A 145 3.52 3.80 -8.96
C GLU A 145 4.55 4.04 -7.84
N ARG A 146 4.30 4.99 -6.93
CA ARG A 146 5.23 5.34 -5.85
C ARG A 146 4.98 4.52 -4.59
N CYS A 147 6.03 3.98 -3.99
CA CYS A 147 5.93 3.38 -2.67
C CYS A 147 6.28 4.45 -1.63
N GLU A 148 5.27 5.09 -1.04
CA GLU A 148 5.47 6.17 -0.09
C GLU A 148 4.55 6.09 1.12
N THR A 149 5.07 6.57 2.25
CA THR A 149 4.34 6.74 3.50
C THR A 149 4.48 8.19 3.95
N THR A 150 3.37 8.88 4.11
CA THR A 150 3.32 10.27 4.55
C THR A 150 2.65 10.32 5.92
N CYS A 151 3.37 10.82 6.92
CA CYS A 151 2.86 11.06 8.27
C CYS A 151 2.59 12.56 8.43
N LEU A 152 1.34 12.91 8.67
CA LEU A 152 0.91 14.28 8.90
C LEU A 152 0.59 14.48 10.38
N THR A 153 0.78 15.69 10.87
CA THR A 153 0.28 16.11 12.19
C THR A 153 -0.37 17.47 12.07
N THR A 154 -1.61 17.60 12.51
CA THR A 154 -2.32 18.89 12.53
C THR A 154 -1.81 19.77 13.66
N PHE A 155 -2.06 21.08 13.59
CA PHE A 155 -2.14 21.89 14.81
C PHE A 155 -3.37 21.46 15.65
N PRO A 156 -3.49 21.85 16.92
CA PRO A 156 -4.65 21.51 17.74
C PRO A 156 -5.95 21.99 17.08
N ILE A 157 -6.93 21.11 16.95
CA ILE A 157 -8.21 21.37 16.28
C ILE A 157 -9.36 20.70 17.04
N PHE A 158 -10.57 21.23 16.84
CA PHE A 158 -11.79 20.55 17.27
C PHE A 158 -12.28 19.56 16.21
N ARG A 159 -12.09 19.93 14.94
CA ARG A 159 -12.74 19.27 13.81
C ARG A 159 -11.89 19.38 12.55
N ALA A 160 -11.99 18.35 11.72
CA ALA A 160 -11.53 18.42 10.33
C ALA A 160 -12.51 17.74 9.39
N TRP A 161 -12.33 18.01 8.11
CA TRP A 161 -12.94 17.31 6.99
C TRP A 161 -11.84 16.74 6.13
N ILE A 162 -11.98 15.47 5.77
CA ILE A 162 -11.07 14.79 4.87
C ILE A 162 -11.87 14.26 3.70
N THR A 163 -11.42 14.61 2.49
CA THR A 163 -11.88 14.01 1.24
C THR A 163 -10.77 13.15 0.67
N VAL A 164 -11.07 11.89 0.38
CA VAL A 164 -10.19 10.96 -0.33
C VAL A 164 -10.85 10.64 -1.65
N SER A 165 -10.16 10.87 -2.76
CA SER A 165 -10.64 10.48 -4.09
C SER A 165 -9.57 9.77 -4.90
N SER A 166 -10.00 8.97 -5.88
CA SER A 166 -9.09 8.23 -6.77
C SER A 166 -9.48 8.43 -8.22
N THR A 167 -8.50 8.74 -9.05
CA THR A 167 -8.63 8.97 -10.49
C THR A 167 -7.64 8.10 -11.25
N LEU A 168 -8.04 7.54 -12.39
CA LEU A 168 -7.13 6.90 -13.34
C LEU A 168 -6.62 7.96 -14.31
N ASP A 169 -5.32 8.17 -14.33
CA ASP A 169 -4.64 9.01 -15.31
C ASP A 169 -4.41 8.18 -16.57
N LEU A 170 -5.11 8.53 -17.65
CA LEU A 170 -5.07 7.80 -18.92
C LEU A 170 -3.75 8.01 -19.66
N GLU A 171 -3.04 9.12 -19.43
CA GLU A 171 -1.77 9.40 -20.09
C GLU A 171 -0.65 8.58 -19.47
N SER A 172 -0.55 8.60 -18.14
CA SER A 172 0.46 7.80 -17.43
C SER A 172 0.05 6.33 -17.25
N THR A 173 -1.22 5.99 -17.51
CA THR A 173 -1.84 4.67 -17.25
C THR A 173 -1.71 4.23 -15.79
N THR A 174 -1.62 5.21 -14.88
CA THR A 174 -1.49 5.00 -13.43
C THR A 174 -2.65 5.64 -12.69
N THR A 175 -2.84 5.26 -11.42
CA THR A 175 -3.80 5.89 -10.54
C THR A 175 -3.18 7.06 -9.76
N GLN A 176 -3.96 8.10 -9.56
CA GLN A 176 -3.64 9.19 -8.65
C GLN A 176 -4.72 9.26 -7.57
N HIS A 177 -4.30 9.35 -6.32
CA HIS A 177 -5.20 9.57 -5.18
C HIS A 177 -5.02 10.99 -4.68
N ASN A 178 -6.13 11.71 -4.55
CA ASN A 178 -6.13 13.08 -4.04
C ASN A 178 -6.74 13.07 -2.65
N ILE A 179 -6.01 13.62 -1.69
CA ILE A 179 -6.42 13.71 -0.29
C ILE A 179 -6.47 15.19 0.07
N HIS A 180 -7.68 15.68 0.29
CA HIS A 180 -7.93 17.05 0.73
C HIS A 180 -8.26 17.04 2.22
N ILE A 181 -7.58 17.89 2.96
CA ILE A 181 -7.75 18.03 4.41
C ILE A 181 -8.10 19.49 4.68
N THR A 182 -9.28 19.72 5.23
CA THR A 182 -9.73 21.03 5.71
C THR A 182 -9.85 20.98 7.23
N LEU A 183 -9.11 21.85 7.91
CA LEU A 183 -9.07 21.96 9.35
C LEU A 183 -9.95 23.11 9.80
N ASP A 184 -10.78 22.88 10.80
CA ASP A 184 -11.52 23.94 11.47
C ASP A 184 -10.54 24.68 12.40
N PRO A 185 -10.13 25.93 12.08
CA PRO A 185 -9.20 26.64 12.94
C PRO A 185 -9.84 26.84 14.32
N ILE A 186 -9.04 26.66 15.37
CA ILE A 186 -9.32 27.40 16.60
C ILE A 186 -9.16 28.86 16.21
N GLY A 187 -10.27 29.59 16.03
CA GLY A 187 -10.17 31.03 15.87
C GLY A 187 -9.42 31.59 17.09
N PRO A 188 -8.40 32.46 16.91
CA PRO A 188 -7.76 33.14 18.05
C PRO A 188 -8.77 33.90 18.92
N THR A 189 -9.93 34.24 18.34
CA THR A 189 -11.01 34.99 18.98
C THR A 189 -11.75 34.23 20.10
N ILE A 190 -11.82 32.90 20.07
CA ILE A 190 -12.66 32.16 21.04
C ILE A 190 -11.96 31.96 22.39
N LEU A 191 -10.64 31.72 22.40
CA LEU A 191 -9.89 31.61 23.66
C LEU A 191 -9.77 32.96 24.38
N GLU A 192 -9.69 34.07 23.63
CA GLU A 192 -9.66 35.42 24.21
C GLU A 192 -11.04 35.89 24.71
N GLN A 193 -12.14 35.49 24.06
CA GLN A 193 -13.50 35.87 24.48
C GLN A 193 -14.11 34.96 25.57
N ALA A 194 -13.69 33.70 25.69
CA ALA A 194 -14.13 32.82 26.76
C ALA A 194 -13.54 33.18 28.14
N SER A 195 -12.55 34.09 28.18
CA SER A 195 -11.94 34.55 29.43
C SER A 195 -12.66 35.76 30.05
N THR A 196 -13.75 36.26 29.45
CA THR A 196 -14.44 37.48 29.91
C THR A 196 -15.94 37.36 30.17
N SER A 197 -16.61 36.22 29.91
CA SER A 197 -18.02 36.06 30.29
C SER A 197 -18.18 35.25 31.58
N TRP A 198 -18.72 35.92 32.62
CA TRP A 198 -19.04 35.34 33.93
C TRP A 198 -20.39 34.59 33.94
N GLU A 199 -21.03 34.41 32.79
CA GLU A 199 -22.41 33.92 32.66
C GLU A 199 -22.54 32.47 32.13
N ALA A 200 -21.44 31.69 32.14
CA ALA A 200 -21.46 30.29 31.69
C ALA A 200 -21.48 29.28 32.85
N GLU A 201 -22.23 29.57 33.92
CA GLU A 201 -22.64 28.58 34.91
C GLU A 201 -24.10 28.20 34.60
N GLU A 202 -24.34 27.03 33.99
CA GLU A 202 -25.52 26.17 34.26
C GLU A 202 -25.71 24.98 33.29
N HIS A 203 -24.83 24.78 32.30
CA HIS A 203 -24.80 23.53 31.55
C HIS A 203 -23.38 22.98 31.43
N PRO A 204 -23.10 21.72 31.84
CA PRO A 204 -21.84 21.07 31.52
C PRO A 204 -21.84 20.73 30.02
N GLN A 205 -21.69 21.75 29.18
CA GLN A 205 -21.28 21.55 27.80
C GLN A 205 -19.88 20.96 27.86
N GLN A 206 -19.79 19.69 27.47
CA GLN A 206 -18.56 18.93 27.24
C GLN A 206 -17.47 19.85 26.66
N LYS A 207 -16.50 20.21 27.50
CA LYS A 207 -15.36 21.04 27.12
C LYS A 207 -14.40 20.18 26.32
N ASN A 208 -14.75 19.90 25.07
CA ASN A 208 -13.83 19.33 24.11
C ASN A 208 -12.62 20.26 24.04
N THR A 209 -11.45 19.85 24.51
CA THR A 209 -10.23 20.63 24.29
C THR A 209 -9.69 20.31 22.90
N PRO A 210 -9.25 21.32 22.13
CA PRO A 210 -8.67 21.05 20.83
C PRO A 210 -7.38 20.23 20.98
N ASP A 211 -7.19 19.24 20.13
CA ASP A 211 -6.02 18.35 20.16
C ASP A 211 -5.49 18.09 18.74
N ARG A 212 -4.23 17.68 18.66
CA ARG A 212 -3.54 17.36 17.41
C ARG A 212 -3.98 15.99 16.91
N ILE A 213 -4.13 15.89 15.61
CA ILE A 213 -4.49 14.65 14.94
C ILE A 213 -3.33 14.22 14.05
N ALA A 214 -2.84 12.99 14.27
CA ALA A 214 -1.87 12.36 13.40
C ALA A 214 -2.59 11.54 12.32
N ILE A 215 -2.21 11.78 11.08
CA ILE A 215 -2.79 11.13 9.90
C ILE A 215 -1.69 10.37 9.18
N LEU A 216 -1.89 9.09 8.94
CA LEU A 216 -0.99 8.23 8.18
C LEU A 216 -1.57 7.98 6.79
N ILE A 217 -0.86 8.39 5.75
CA ILE A 217 -1.16 8.05 4.36
C ILE A 217 -0.15 7.01 3.90
N TYR A 218 -0.62 5.80 3.57
CA TYR A 218 0.22 4.66 3.22
C TYR A 218 -0.13 4.16 1.82
N ASN A 219 0.75 4.40 0.84
CA ASN A 219 0.60 3.83 -0.49
C ASN A 219 1.13 2.38 -0.48
N ALA A 220 0.21 1.41 -0.51
CA ALA A 220 0.52 0.00 -0.35
C ALA A 220 1.12 -0.65 -1.60
N ARG A 221 0.80 -0.13 -2.79
CA ARG A 221 1.12 -0.77 -4.08
C ARG A 221 0.78 -2.27 -4.11
N GLY A 222 -0.38 -2.64 -3.58
CA GLY A 222 -0.84 -4.01 -3.47
C GLY A 222 -0.72 -4.60 -2.07
N VAL A 223 -1.87 -4.71 -1.39
CA VAL A 223 -1.96 -5.23 -0.02
C VAL A 223 -1.85 -6.75 0.09
N ALA A 224 -1.92 -7.48 -1.04
CA ALA A 224 -1.73 -8.94 -1.04
C ALA A 224 -0.25 -9.34 -0.95
N ARG A 225 0.67 -8.38 -0.90
CA ARG A 225 2.09 -8.62 -0.64
C ARG A 225 2.27 -9.18 0.79
N PRO A 226 2.95 -10.31 0.99
CA PRO A 226 3.04 -10.94 2.31
C PRO A 226 3.65 -10.05 3.41
N SER A 227 4.67 -9.24 3.11
CA SER A 227 5.24 -8.32 4.10
C SER A 227 4.33 -7.14 4.48
N PHE A 228 3.27 -6.85 3.72
CA PHE A 228 2.44 -5.66 3.89
C PHE A 228 1.91 -5.56 5.33
N THR A 229 1.19 -6.58 5.81
CA THR A 229 0.55 -6.55 7.13
C THR A 229 1.57 -6.29 8.23
N ARG A 230 2.72 -6.98 8.21
CA ARG A 230 3.78 -6.81 9.23
C ARG A 230 4.39 -5.41 9.20
N ILE A 231 4.68 -4.88 8.01
CA ILE A 231 5.25 -3.53 7.88
C ILE A 231 4.23 -2.48 8.31
N PHE A 232 2.97 -2.67 7.94
CA PHE A 232 1.87 -1.76 8.26
C PHE A 232 1.56 -1.73 9.76
N THR A 233 1.45 -2.88 10.43
CA THR A 233 1.22 -2.93 11.89
C THR A 233 2.38 -2.31 12.67
N ARG A 234 3.63 -2.54 12.24
CA ARG A 234 4.80 -1.86 12.81
C ARG A 234 4.73 -0.34 12.60
N THR A 235 4.27 0.10 11.44
CA THR A 235 4.10 1.53 11.11
C THR A 235 3.05 2.17 12.02
N ILE A 236 1.91 1.50 12.26
CA ILE A 236 0.89 1.95 13.21
C ILE A 236 1.47 2.03 14.63
N ALA A 237 2.20 1.00 15.07
CA ALA A 237 2.77 0.98 16.42
C ALA A 237 3.76 2.13 16.65
N ILE A 238 4.56 2.49 15.64
CA ILE A 238 5.54 3.58 15.73
C ILE A 238 4.86 4.95 15.72
N TYR A 239 3.94 5.19 14.78
CA TYR A 239 3.40 6.54 14.56
C TYR A 239 2.08 6.82 15.28
N ARG A 240 1.42 5.78 15.80
CA ARG A 240 0.16 5.83 16.55
C ARG A 240 -0.89 6.78 15.92
N PRO A 241 -1.18 6.64 14.61
CA PRO A 241 -2.07 7.58 13.92
C PRO A 241 -3.51 7.47 14.40
N GLN A 242 -4.22 8.59 14.43
CA GLN A 242 -5.66 8.67 14.66
C GLN A 242 -6.45 8.32 13.40
N ILE A 243 -5.94 8.71 12.23
CA ILE A 243 -6.54 8.43 10.92
C ILE A 243 -5.52 7.73 10.05
N ILE A 244 -5.95 6.70 9.33
CA ILE A 244 -5.12 5.99 8.36
C ILE A 244 -5.83 5.97 7.01
N ILE A 245 -5.12 6.34 5.96
CA ILE A 245 -5.57 6.27 4.57
C ILE A 245 -4.58 5.37 3.83
N ILE A 246 -5.03 4.18 3.46
CA ILE A 246 -4.25 3.24 2.66
C ILE A 246 -4.68 3.43 1.21
N THR A 247 -3.75 3.69 0.30
CA THR A 247 -4.02 3.81 -1.14
C THR A 247 -3.34 2.69 -1.91
N GLU A 248 -3.71 2.52 -3.19
CA GLU A 248 -3.20 1.43 -4.04
C GLU A 248 -3.40 0.07 -3.39
N THR A 249 -4.59 -0.19 -2.86
CA THR A 249 -4.88 -1.51 -2.28
C THR A 249 -4.88 -2.58 -3.36
N ARG A 250 -5.34 -2.24 -4.57
CA ARG A 250 -5.40 -3.10 -5.78
C ARG A 250 -6.18 -4.40 -5.57
N THR A 251 -7.01 -4.43 -4.54
CA THR A 251 -7.95 -5.48 -4.21
C THR A 251 -9.03 -4.93 -3.27
N SER A 252 -10.24 -5.47 -3.38
CA SER A 252 -11.38 -5.22 -2.49
C SER A 252 -11.46 -6.22 -1.34
N MET A 253 -10.42 -7.04 -1.16
CA MET A 253 -10.36 -8.14 -0.19
C MET A 253 -9.27 -7.91 0.87
N GLY A 254 -9.44 -8.52 2.04
CA GLY A 254 -8.44 -8.53 3.12
C GLY A 254 -8.58 -7.41 4.15
N GLN A 255 -9.55 -6.51 3.96
CA GLN A 255 -9.81 -5.39 4.85
C GLN A 255 -10.21 -5.84 6.28
N GLN A 256 -11.07 -6.85 6.40
CA GLN A 256 -11.45 -7.42 7.71
C GLN A 256 -10.28 -8.10 8.42
N PHE A 257 -9.44 -8.80 7.67
CA PHE A 257 -8.21 -9.39 8.21
C PHE A 257 -7.30 -8.28 8.74
N LEU A 258 -7.07 -7.22 7.97
CA LEU A 258 -6.24 -6.09 8.42
C LEU A 258 -6.82 -5.42 9.67
N GLU A 259 -8.13 -5.18 9.72
CA GLU A 259 -8.81 -4.60 10.88
C GLU A 259 -8.61 -5.46 12.14
N SER A 260 -8.68 -6.79 12.02
CA SER A 260 -8.41 -7.71 13.13
C SER A 260 -6.98 -7.60 13.69
N GLN A 261 -6.03 -7.13 12.87
CA GLN A 261 -4.63 -6.91 13.29
C GLN A 261 -4.40 -5.51 13.87
N CYS A 262 -5.38 -4.60 13.76
CA CYS A 262 -5.26 -3.21 14.17
C CYS A 262 -6.25 -2.92 15.30
N GLY A 263 -5.93 -3.37 16.52
CA GLY A 263 -6.90 -3.47 17.63
C GLY A 263 -7.73 -2.24 17.97
N ASP A 264 -7.20 -1.02 17.80
CA ASP A 264 -7.94 0.22 18.09
C ASP A 264 -8.48 0.92 16.84
N HIS A 265 -8.16 0.41 15.66
CA HIS A 265 -8.58 0.99 14.40
C HIS A 265 -9.72 0.22 13.79
N SER A 266 -10.70 0.94 13.28
CA SER A 266 -11.80 0.36 12.52
C SER A 266 -11.89 0.96 11.13
N ILE A 267 -12.44 0.19 10.20
CA ILE A 267 -12.63 0.64 8.82
C ILE A 267 -13.83 1.59 8.78
N LEU A 268 -13.59 2.82 8.33
CA LEU A 268 -14.63 3.79 8.05
C LEU A 268 -15.28 3.52 6.70
N HIS A 269 -14.45 3.33 5.67
CA HIS A 269 -14.91 3.12 4.29
C HIS A 269 -13.82 2.55 3.40
N THR A 270 -14.24 1.98 2.27
CA THR A 270 -13.38 1.44 1.23
C THR A 270 -13.80 1.96 -0.14
N ILE A 271 -12.85 2.46 -0.91
CA ILE A 271 -13.02 2.76 -2.33
C ILE A 271 -12.45 1.56 -3.10
N ASP A 272 -13.26 0.91 -3.94
CA ASP A 272 -12.80 -0.23 -4.72
C ASP A 272 -11.85 0.17 -5.85
N PRO A 273 -10.85 -0.67 -6.17
CA PRO A 273 -10.00 -0.46 -7.34
C PRO A 273 -10.81 -0.43 -8.64
N LEU A 274 -10.33 0.30 -9.65
CA LEU A 274 -10.83 0.18 -11.02
C LEU A 274 -10.09 -0.94 -11.74
N GLY A 275 -10.73 -2.10 -11.86
CA GLY A 275 -10.03 -3.30 -12.33
C GLY A 275 -8.90 -3.64 -11.35
N TYR A 276 -7.65 -3.46 -11.79
CA TYR A 276 -6.46 -3.76 -10.99
C TYR A 276 -5.79 -2.53 -10.36
N PHE A 277 -6.34 -1.33 -10.59
CA PHE A 277 -5.67 -0.07 -10.26
C PHE A 277 -6.35 0.68 -9.11
N GLY A 278 -5.54 1.30 -8.25
CA GLY A 278 -6.02 2.13 -7.16
C GLY A 278 -6.62 1.32 -6.02
N GLY A 279 -7.80 1.74 -5.57
CA GLY A 279 -8.42 1.26 -4.34
C GLY A 279 -7.83 1.94 -3.10
N SER A 280 -8.69 2.23 -2.13
CA SER A 280 -8.31 2.92 -0.89
C SER A 280 -9.09 2.42 0.30
N TRP A 281 -8.43 2.25 1.44
CA TRP A 281 -9.07 1.92 2.72
C TRP A 281 -8.86 3.06 3.70
N ILE A 282 -9.95 3.53 4.32
CA ILE A 282 -9.93 4.60 5.31
C ILE A 282 -10.22 3.97 6.65
N MET A 283 -9.31 4.13 7.61
CA MET A 283 -9.43 3.62 8.97
C MET A 283 -9.27 4.76 9.97
N TYR A 284 -9.86 4.60 11.15
CA TYR A 284 -9.77 5.57 12.23
C TYR A 284 -9.62 4.88 13.59
N ASN A 285 -8.94 5.54 14.52
CA ASN A 285 -8.83 5.06 15.89
C ASN A 285 -10.15 5.31 16.63
N ARG A 286 -10.91 4.24 16.88
CA ARG A 286 -12.23 4.31 17.50
C ARG A 286 -12.22 4.77 18.95
N ARG A 287 -11.06 4.73 19.62
CA ARG A 287 -10.91 5.22 21.00
C ARG A 287 -10.68 6.72 21.06
N GLN A 288 -10.14 7.31 19.99
CA GLN A 288 -9.68 8.71 20.00
C GLN A 288 -10.52 9.63 19.12
N ILE A 289 -11.19 9.11 18.09
CA ILE A 289 -11.89 9.92 17.10
C ILE A 289 -13.35 9.48 16.96
N ILE A 290 -14.24 10.46 16.81
CA ILE A 290 -15.60 10.30 16.28
C ILE A 290 -15.58 10.70 14.81
N THR A 291 -16.09 9.84 13.93
CA THR A 291 -16.18 10.10 12.49
C THR A 291 -17.62 10.15 12.03
N ARG A 292 -17.93 11.08 11.12
CA ARG A 292 -19.21 11.15 10.42
C ARG A 292 -18.97 11.23 8.92
N VAL A 293 -19.47 10.25 8.17
CA VAL A 293 -19.42 10.33 6.70
C VAL A 293 -20.42 11.37 6.21
N LEU A 294 -19.98 12.24 5.30
CA LEU A 294 -20.79 13.34 4.75
C LEU A 294 -21.20 13.08 3.31
N ASN A 295 -20.29 12.51 2.51
CA ASN A 295 -20.54 12.16 1.13
C ASN A 295 -19.77 10.90 0.74
N ILE A 296 -20.38 10.06 -0.09
CA ILE A 296 -19.79 8.87 -0.68
C ILE A 296 -20.19 8.82 -2.15
N SER A 297 -19.22 8.59 -3.02
CA SER A 297 -19.48 8.04 -4.35
C SER A 297 -18.62 6.80 -4.57
N ARG A 298 -18.69 6.27 -5.79
CA ARG A 298 -17.84 5.16 -6.22
C ARG A 298 -16.33 5.49 -6.17
N ARG A 299 -15.95 6.77 -6.23
CA ARG A 299 -14.56 7.21 -6.39
C ARG A 299 -14.07 8.16 -5.31
N ASP A 300 -14.94 8.58 -4.42
CA ASP A 300 -14.60 9.51 -3.37
C ASP A 300 -15.38 9.24 -2.08
N ILE A 301 -14.78 9.66 -0.98
CA ILE A 301 -15.45 9.79 0.30
C ILE A 301 -15.06 11.11 0.91
N THR A 302 -16.03 11.81 1.50
CA THR A 302 -15.79 12.93 2.41
C THR A 302 -16.34 12.59 3.78
N PHE A 303 -15.51 12.75 4.80
CA PHE A 303 -15.90 12.52 6.19
C PHE A 303 -15.39 13.63 7.10
N GLN A 304 -16.16 13.88 8.15
CA GLN A 304 -15.80 14.75 9.25
C GLN A 304 -15.22 13.91 10.39
N LEU A 305 -14.29 14.50 11.12
CA LEU A 305 -13.68 13.92 12.31
C LEU A 305 -13.67 14.91 13.46
N LEU A 306 -13.88 14.39 14.68
CA LEU A 306 -13.84 15.12 15.94
C LEU A 306 -13.04 14.30 16.96
N ASN A 307 -12.26 14.96 17.82
CA ASN A 307 -11.58 14.30 18.93
C ASN A 307 -12.60 13.81 19.97
N LYS A 308 -12.36 12.63 20.54
CA LYS A 308 -13.07 12.17 21.75
C LYS A 308 -12.43 12.82 22.97
N GLU A 309 -13.26 13.20 23.92
CA GLU A 309 -12.79 13.52 25.27
C GLU A 309 -12.16 12.25 25.87
N ASN A 310 -10.94 12.37 26.37
CA ASN A 310 -10.30 11.30 27.16
C ASN A 310 -10.82 11.31 28.59
#